data_AF-D4JZ06-F1
#
_entry.id   AF-D4JZ06-F1
#
_cell.length_a   1.000
_cell.length_b   1.000
_cell.length_c   1.000
_cell.angle_alpha   90.00
_cell.angle_beta   90.00
_cell.angle_gamma   90.00
#
_symmetry.space_group_name_H-M   'P 1'
#
loop_
_entity.id
_entity.type
_entity.pdbx_description
1 polymer ?
#
loop_
_entity_poly.entity_id
_entity_poly.type
_entity_poly.pdbx_seq_one_letter_code
_entity_poly.pdbx_strand_id
1 'polypeptide(L)'
;MLRWVDVEKTFSKKCLQERFQMLEFVTGFIAWANHQSPQCDIIVCRKNFYRRQLAGDIFLVEPNDCIMVIEVKGNATLDDLTETIEKNKFFQLHDETKHIKLAMFAFKTRIGKQRLYKEFGYKYDRSTKGYIQERLPEEKTLDYFVCLHRESLNSSARDKQVFFLKDGQDRQFYVLDNHFPIMQNFSRLIQSLQN
;
A
#
# COMPACT_ATOMS: atom_id res chain seq x y z
N MET A 1 -11.48 -17.55 -15.89
CA MET A 1 -10.27 -17.88 -15.09
C MET A 1 -9.15 -16.95 -15.54
N LEU A 2 -8.78 -15.94 -14.73
CA LEU A 2 -7.77 -14.93 -15.08
C LEU A 2 -6.34 -15.46 -14.83
N ARG A 3 -5.42 -15.32 -15.80
CA ARG A 3 -4.01 -15.76 -15.77
C ARG A 3 -3.16 -14.89 -14.81
N TRP A 4 -1.96 -15.33 -14.42
CA TRP A 4 -1.06 -14.57 -13.52
C TRP A 4 -0.67 -13.21 -14.09
N VAL A 5 -0.37 -13.21 -15.39
CA VAL A 5 -0.19 -12.01 -16.21
C VAL A 5 -1.42 -11.11 -16.11
N ASP A 6 -2.62 -11.65 -15.93
CA ASP A 6 -3.84 -10.85 -15.80
C ASP A 6 -3.98 -10.23 -14.40
N VAL A 7 -3.39 -10.78 -13.33
CA VAL A 7 -3.39 -10.16 -11.98
C VAL A 7 -2.35 -9.05 -11.86
N GLU A 8 -1.14 -9.27 -12.37
CA GLU A 8 -0.14 -8.20 -12.52
C GLU A 8 -0.63 -7.10 -13.48
N LYS A 9 -1.33 -7.47 -14.56
CA LYS A 9 -2.06 -6.50 -15.39
C LYS A 9 -3.19 -5.83 -14.61
N THR A 10 -3.95 -6.54 -13.77
CA THR A 10 -5.07 -5.96 -13.00
C THR A 10 -4.59 -4.89 -12.02
N PHE A 11 -3.43 -5.09 -11.39
CA PHE A 11 -2.74 -4.06 -10.60
C PHE A 11 -1.65 -3.36 -11.42
N SER A 12 -1.91 -3.10 -12.69
CA SER A 12 -1.08 -2.18 -13.46
C SER A 12 -1.66 -0.77 -13.35
N LYS A 13 -0.80 0.26 -13.47
CA LYS A 13 -1.23 1.66 -13.56
C LYS A 13 -2.32 1.84 -14.64
N LYS A 14 -2.21 1.13 -15.76
CA LYS A 14 -3.20 1.17 -16.84
C LYS A 14 -4.58 0.70 -16.38
N CYS A 15 -4.67 -0.46 -15.73
CA CYS A 15 -5.95 -0.97 -15.22
C CYS A 15 -6.52 -0.12 -14.08
N LEU A 16 -5.66 0.44 -13.22
CA LEU A 16 -6.08 1.42 -12.22
C LEU A 16 -6.66 2.67 -12.89
N GLN A 17 -5.99 3.21 -13.91
CA GLN A 17 -6.43 4.39 -14.66
C GLN A 17 -7.76 4.17 -15.39
N GLU A 18 -7.94 3.02 -16.04
CA GLU A 18 -9.18 2.65 -16.73
C GLU A 18 -10.36 2.58 -15.76
N ARG A 19 -10.11 2.07 -14.55
CA ARG A 19 -11.14 1.88 -13.53
C ARG A 19 -11.45 3.14 -12.72
N PHE A 20 -10.44 3.94 -12.41
CA PHE A 20 -10.52 5.06 -11.48
C PHE A 20 -10.25 6.39 -12.19
N GLN A 21 -11.18 6.80 -13.06
CA GLN A 21 -11.02 7.93 -13.99
C GLN A 21 -10.99 9.32 -13.32
N MET A 22 -11.21 9.40 -12.01
CA MET A 22 -11.09 10.62 -11.20
C MET A 22 -9.74 10.74 -10.49
N LEU A 23 -8.85 9.77 -10.70
CA LEU A 23 -7.49 9.76 -10.19
C LEU A 23 -6.52 9.60 -11.36
N GLU A 24 -5.28 9.96 -11.09
CA GLU A 24 -4.16 9.78 -11.99
C GLU A 24 -3.12 8.90 -11.31
N PHE A 25 -2.51 7.97 -12.05
CA PHE A 25 -1.53 7.02 -11.50
C PHE A 25 -0.21 7.15 -12.25
N VAL A 26 0.80 7.71 -11.59
CA VAL A 26 2.12 7.97 -12.21
C VAL A 26 3.25 7.31 -11.41
N THR A 27 4.43 7.18 -12.02
CA THR A 27 5.66 6.81 -11.32
C THR A 27 6.51 8.05 -11.21
N GLY A 28 7.26 8.23 -10.12
CA GLY A 28 8.14 9.38 -10.01
C GLY A 28 8.46 9.79 -8.59
N PHE A 29 8.59 11.09 -8.36
CA PHE A 29 9.00 11.64 -7.07
C PHE A 29 7.98 12.68 -6.59
N ILE A 30 7.80 12.76 -5.27
CA ILE A 30 7.15 13.89 -4.63
C ILE A 30 8.22 14.95 -4.37
N ALA A 31 8.02 16.17 -4.87
CA ALA A 31 9.00 17.23 -4.75
C ALA A 31 8.33 18.59 -4.54
N TRP A 32 8.89 19.39 -3.64
CA TRP A 32 8.55 20.81 -3.43
C TRP A 32 9.79 21.55 -2.95
N ALA A 33 9.95 22.81 -3.35
CA ALA A 33 11.13 23.61 -3.06
C ALA A 33 12.43 22.83 -3.33
N ASN A 34 13.22 22.52 -2.29
CA ASN A 34 14.48 21.77 -2.37
C ASN A 34 14.38 20.35 -1.76
N HIS A 35 13.16 19.85 -1.51
CA HIS A 35 12.92 18.52 -0.98
C HIS A 35 12.43 17.57 -2.06
N GLN A 36 12.85 16.31 -1.97
CA GLN A 36 12.45 15.25 -2.89
C GLN A 36 12.36 13.92 -2.16
N SER A 37 11.30 13.16 -2.42
CA SER A 37 11.16 11.78 -1.95
C SER A 37 12.14 10.84 -2.67
N PRO A 38 12.28 9.59 -2.20
CA PRO A 38 12.70 8.49 -3.06
C PRO A 38 11.76 8.31 -4.26
N GLN A 39 12.19 7.55 -5.27
CA GLN A 39 11.32 7.21 -6.39
C GLN A 39 10.20 6.29 -5.92
N CYS A 40 8.96 6.66 -6.20
CA CYS A 40 7.75 5.93 -5.86
C CYS A 40 7.25 5.12 -7.05
N ASP A 41 6.88 3.85 -6.82
CA ASP A 41 6.36 2.96 -7.85
C ASP A 41 5.04 3.49 -8.44
N ILE A 42 4.09 3.83 -7.58
CA ILE A 42 2.80 4.43 -7.95
C ILE A 42 2.49 5.61 -7.03
N ILE A 43 2.27 6.76 -7.64
CA ILE A 43 1.74 7.96 -7.02
C ILE A 43 0.29 8.10 -7.48
N VAL A 44 -0.62 8.13 -6.51
CA VAL A 44 -2.05 8.38 -6.71
C VAL A 44 -2.28 9.88 -6.60
N CYS A 45 -2.57 10.51 -7.72
CA CYS A 45 -2.77 11.96 -7.81
C CYS A 45 -4.24 12.31 -8.02
N ARG A 46 -4.58 13.55 -7.64
CA ARG A 46 -5.82 14.20 -8.06
C ARG A 46 -5.87 14.31 -9.58
N LYS A 47 -7.08 14.27 -10.15
CA LYS A 47 -7.29 14.47 -11.59
C LYS A 47 -6.75 15.83 -12.04
N ASN A 48 -6.21 15.88 -13.26
CA ASN A 48 -5.72 17.10 -13.90
C ASN A 48 -4.60 17.81 -13.13
N PHE A 49 -3.86 17.10 -12.27
CA PHE A 49 -2.69 17.68 -11.61
C PHE A 49 -1.65 18.15 -12.63
N TYR A 50 -0.80 19.09 -12.23
CA TYR A 50 0.23 19.60 -13.11
C TYR A 50 1.33 18.56 -13.35
N ARG A 51 1.31 17.94 -14.55
CA ARG A 51 2.25 16.89 -14.92
C ARG A 51 3.62 17.48 -15.28
N ARG A 52 4.59 17.38 -14.37
CA ARG A 52 5.99 17.73 -14.62
C ARG A 52 6.78 16.47 -14.98
N GLN A 53 6.92 16.19 -16.26
CA GLN A 53 7.69 15.02 -16.73
C GLN A 53 9.20 15.29 -16.63
N LEU A 54 9.96 14.33 -16.11
CA LEU A 54 11.43 14.38 -16.07
C LEU A 54 12.03 13.65 -17.28
N ALA A 55 11.76 12.35 -17.38
CA ALA A 55 12.27 11.49 -18.42
C ALA A 55 11.40 10.24 -18.55
N GLY A 56 11.04 9.84 -19.77
CA GLY A 56 10.12 8.71 -19.98
C GLY A 56 8.84 8.85 -19.15
N ASP A 57 8.35 7.78 -18.55
CA ASP A 57 7.12 7.80 -17.73
C ASP A 57 7.36 8.19 -16.25
N ILE A 58 8.40 9.00 -15.98
CA ILE A 58 8.78 9.47 -14.64
C ILE A 58 8.39 10.95 -14.47
N PHE A 59 7.67 11.25 -13.39
CA PHE A 59 7.12 12.58 -13.11
C PHE A 59 7.61 13.16 -11.78
N LEU A 60 7.63 14.49 -11.68
CA LEU A 60 7.64 15.22 -10.41
C LEU A 60 6.21 15.60 -10.08
N VAL A 61 5.82 15.36 -8.84
CA VAL A 61 4.48 15.65 -8.33
C VAL A 61 4.61 16.54 -7.09
N GLU A 62 3.87 17.64 -7.08
CA GLU A 62 3.78 18.49 -5.88
C GLU A 62 2.99 17.74 -4.78
N PRO A 63 3.34 17.89 -3.51
CA PRO A 63 2.66 17.17 -2.43
C PRO A 63 1.14 17.38 -2.38
N ASN A 64 0.68 18.58 -2.72
CA ASN A 64 -0.75 18.93 -2.75
C ASN A 64 -1.54 18.25 -3.87
N ASP A 65 -0.87 17.69 -4.88
CA ASP A 65 -1.52 16.91 -5.93
C ASP A 65 -1.54 15.41 -5.58
N CYS A 66 -0.69 14.98 -4.66
CA CYS A 66 -0.60 13.61 -4.20
C CYS A 66 -1.61 13.32 -3.08
N ILE A 67 -2.28 12.16 -3.18
CA ILE A 67 -3.18 11.63 -2.17
C ILE A 67 -2.52 10.46 -1.45
N MET A 68 -1.88 9.57 -2.20
CA MET A 68 -1.28 8.35 -1.69
C MET A 68 -0.11 7.91 -2.54
N VAL A 69 0.89 7.31 -1.91
CA VAL A 69 1.98 6.56 -2.55
C VAL A 69 1.78 5.08 -2.29
N ILE A 70 1.98 4.25 -3.31
CA ILE A 70 1.92 2.79 -3.21
C ILE A 70 3.25 2.21 -3.68
N GLU A 71 3.95 1.54 -2.76
CA GLU A 71 5.13 0.73 -3.05
C GLU A 71 4.71 -0.69 -3.43
N VAL A 72 5.21 -1.23 -4.54
CA VAL A 72 4.76 -2.50 -5.11
C VAL A 72 5.84 -3.56 -5.01
N LYS A 73 5.51 -4.70 -4.42
CA LYS A 73 6.43 -5.84 -4.28
C LYS A 73 5.84 -7.11 -4.89
N GLY A 74 6.59 -7.72 -5.80
CA GLY A 74 6.25 -9.04 -6.34
C GLY A 74 6.24 -10.13 -5.26
N ASN A 75 7.25 -10.11 -4.38
CA ASN A 75 7.40 -11.07 -3.29
C ASN A 75 7.99 -10.41 -2.05
N ALA A 76 7.13 -9.83 -1.20
CA ALA A 76 7.57 -9.04 -0.05
C ALA A 76 8.26 -9.88 1.02
N THR A 77 9.44 -9.43 1.45
CA THR A 77 10.16 -9.91 2.63
C THR A 77 9.95 -8.96 3.82
N LEU A 78 10.45 -9.34 5.00
CA LEU A 78 10.40 -8.39 6.13
C LEU A 78 11.30 -7.18 5.85
N ASP A 79 12.47 -7.41 5.25
CA ASP A 79 13.39 -6.32 4.92
C ASP A 79 12.75 -5.34 3.95
N ASP A 80 11.99 -5.82 2.95
CA ASP A 80 11.19 -4.94 2.08
C ASP A 80 10.19 -4.07 2.86
N LEU A 81 9.51 -4.65 3.86
CA LEU A 81 8.55 -3.92 4.69
C LEU A 81 9.26 -2.86 5.55
N THR A 82 10.36 -3.24 6.21
CA THR A 82 11.18 -2.34 7.03
C THR A 82 11.75 -1.21 6.19
N GLU A 83 12.40 -1.52 5.06
CA GLU A 83 12.94 -0.53 4.15
C GLU A 83 11.86 0.41 3.61
N THR A 84 10.67 -0.11 3.30
CA THR A 84 9.55 0.71 2.85
C THR A 84 9.15 1.72 3.92
N ILE A 85 9.06 1.30 5.19
CA ILE A 85 8.73 2.18 6.30
C ILE A 85 9.84 3.22 6.53
N GLU A 86 11.11 2.80 6.46
CA GLU A 86 12.26 3.67 6.72
C GLU A 86 12.50 4.70 5.60
N LYS A 87 12.56 4.26 4.33
CA LYS A 87 12.78 5.14 3.17
C LYS A 87 11.70 6.21 3.05
N ASN A 88 10.48 5.85 3.45
CA ASN A 88 9.33 6.74 3.33
C ASN A 88 9.02 7.50 4.61
N LYS A 89 9.93 7.53 5.60
CA LYS A 89 9.89 8.51 6.70
C LYS A 89 9.79 9.95 6.18
N PHE A 90 10.30 10.20 4.98
CA PHE A 90 10.10 11.45 4.24
C PHE A 90 8.66 11.98 4.29
N PHE A 91 7.64 11.11 4.18
CA PHE A 91 6.23 11.52 4.20
C PHE A 91 5.69 11.88 5.59
N GLN A 92 6.48 11.71 6.66
CA GLN A 92 6.13 12.14 8.01
C GLN A 92 6.98 13.31 8.51
N LEU A 93 8.13 13.56 7.88
CA LEU A 93 9.09 14.57 8.34
C LEU A 93 8.69 15.99 7.96
N HIS A 94 7.85 16.16 6.94
CA HIS A 94 7.51 17.46 6.37
C HIS A 94 5.99 17.69 6.41
N ASP A 95 5.56 18.87 6.82
CA ASP A 95 4.13 19.19 6.96
C ASP A 95 3.41 19.11 5.61
N GLU A 96 4.11 19.45 4.53
CA GLU A 96 3.61 19.38 3.16
C GLU A 96 3.31 17.96 2.70
N THR A 97 3.87 16.92 3.34
CA THR A 97 3.69 15.52 2.93
C THR A 97 2.93 14.67 3.93
N LYS A 98 2.69 15.15 5.15
CA LYS A 98 2.01 14.40 6.23
C LYS A 98 0.61 13.93 5.89
N HIS A 99 -0.08 14.60 4.96
CA HIS A 99 -1.41 14.17 4.50
C HIS A 99 -1.36 13.00 3.50
N ILE A 100 -0.21 12.76 2.86
CA ILE A 100 -0.04 11.72 1.86
C ILE A 100 -0.04 10.36 2.54
N LYS A 101 -0.94 9.48 2.11
CA LYS A 101 -1.00 8.12 2.63
C LYS A 101 0.11 7.26 2.04
N LEU A 102 0.65 6.35 2.84
CA LEU A 102 1.61 5.34 2.36
C LEU A 102 0.98 3.96 2.35
N ALA A 103 1.03 3.28 1.21
CA ALA A 103 0.58 1.92 1.05
C ALA A 103 1.72 1.03 0.55
N MET A 104 1.68 -0.25 0.93
CA MET A 104 2.50 -1.30 0.37
C MET A 104 1.59 -2.37 -0.20
N PHE A 105 1.79 -2.69 -1.47
CA PHE A 105 1.03 -3.71 -2.18
C PHE A 105 1.94 -4.88 -2.54
N ALA A 106 1.63 -6.06 -2.02
CA ALA A 106 2.41 -7.27 -2.21
C ALA A 106 1.61 -8.35 -2.97
N PHE A 107 2.09 -8.77 -4.14
CA PHE A 107 1.47 -9.89 -4.86
C PHE A 107 1.63 -11.22 -4.10
N LYS A 108 2.81 -11.43 -3.51
CA LYS A 108 3.12 -12.52 -2.57
C LYS A 108 3.97 -12.00 -1.41
N THR A 109 4.14 -12.84 -0.39
CA THR A 109 5.03 -12.56 0.72
C THR A 109 5.73 -13.83 1.20
N ARG A 110 7.01 -13.70 1.56
CA ARG A 110 7.80 -14.71 2.27
C ARG A 110 7.70 -14.57 3.79
N ILE A 111 7.07 -13.51 4.29
CA ILE A 111 6.86 -13.31 5.72
C ILE A 111 5.88 -14.38 6.22
N GLY A 112 6.27 -15.14 7.23
CA GLY A 112 5.38 -16.11 7.87
C GLY A 112 4.18 -15.41 8.52
N LYS A 113 2.98 -16.03 8.46
CA LYS A 113 1.72 -15.42 8.93
C LYS A 113 1.82 -14.79 10.31
N GLN A 114 2.33 -15.54 11.30
CA GLN A 114 2.45 -15.05 12.67
C GLN A 114 3.35 -13.82 12.77
N ARG A 115 4.47 -13.82 12.03
CA ARG A 115 5.41 -12.69 11.98
C ARG A 115 4.76 -11.48 11.31
N LEU A 116 4.08 -11.69 10.19
CA LEU A 116 3.37 -10.63 9.47
C LEU A 116 2.30 -9.99 10.36
N TYR A 117 1.47 -10.79 11.02
CA TYR A 117 0.41 -10.31 11.91
C TYR A 117 1.00 -9.52 13.08
N LYS A 118 2.12 -9.99 13.66
CA LYS A 118 2.82 -9.28 14.73
C LYS A 118 3.28 -7.88 14.30
N GLU A 119 3.76 -7.71 13.07
CA GLU A 119 4.14 -6.38 12.54
C GLU A 119 2.98 -5.39 12.53
N PHE A 120 1.73 -5.87 12.44
CA PHE A 120 0.54 -5.03 12.43
C PHE A 120 -0.24 -5.07 13.76
N GLY A 121 0.41 -5.46 14.85
CA GLY A 121 -0.20 -5.44 16.18
C GLY A 121 -1.17 -6.59 16.42
N TYR A 122 -0.87 -7.79 15.91
CA TYR A 122 -1.66 -8.99 16.19
C TYR A 122 -0.80 -10.08 16.80
N LYS A 123 -1.26 -10.62 17.93
CA LYS A 123 -0.60 -11.72 18.63
C LYS A 123 -1.47 -12.97 18.58
N TYR A 124 -0.84 -14.10 18.26
CA TYR A 124 -1.55 -15.38 18.30
C TYR A 124 -1.80 -15.79 19.74
N ASP A 125 -3.06 -16.01 20.08
CA ASP A 125 -3.49 -16.57 21.35
C ASP A 125 -3.85 -18.05 21.18
N ARG A 126 -3.17 -18.90 21.96
CA ARG A 126 -3.35 -20.35 21.91
C ARG A 126 -4.70 -20.77 22.51
N SER A 127 -5.26 -19.99 23.42
CA SER A 127 -6.51 -20.36 24.10
C SER A 127 -7.70 -20.24 23.16
N THR A 128 -7.80 -19.15 22.41
CA THR A 128 -8.83 -18.91 21.40
C THR A 128 -8.48 -19.50 20.03
N LYS A 129 -7.23 -19.98 19.84
CA LYS A 129 -6.66 -20.38 18.53
C LYS A 129 -6.81 -19.26 17.48
N GLY A 130 -6.77 -18.02 17.94
CA GLY A 130 -7.03 -16.82 17.14
C GLY A 130 -5.91 -15.79 17.27
N TYR A 131 -6.05 -14.68 16.55
CA TYR A 131 -5.20 -13.51 16.72
C TYR A 131 -5.97 -12.44 17.47
N ILE A 132 -5.37 -11.93 18.54
CA ILE A 132 -5.86 -10.78 19.29
C ILE A 132 -5.10 -9.54 18.85
N GLN A 133 -5.80 -8.43 18.75
CA GLN A 133 -5.21 -7.14 18.43
C GLN A 133 -4.50 -6.57 19.67
N GLU A 134 -3.31 -6.03 19.48
CA GLU A 134 -2.49 -5.37 20.48
C GLU A 134 -2.04 -4.01 19.92
N ARG A 135 -1.88 -3.02 20.80
CA ARG A 135 -1.35 -1.72 20.41
C ARG A 135 0.12 -1.86 20.01
N LEU A 136 0.50 -1.27 18.88
CA LEU A 136 1.91 -1.20 18.49
C LEU A 136 2.69 -0.29 19.45
N PRO A 137 3.98 -0.57 19.71
CA PRO A 137 4.80 0.27 20.58
C PRO A 137 5.01 1.69 20.01
N GLU A 138 5.01 1.83 18.69
CA GLU A 138 5.16 3.09 17.96
C GLU A 138 4.22 3.12 16.76
N GLU A 139 3.84 4.33 16.34
CA GLU A 139 3.13 4.52 15.07
C GLU A 139 4.07 4.17 13.91
N LYS A 140 3.61 3.34 12.98
CA LYS A 140 4.32 3.09 11.73
C LYS A 140 3.91 4.11 10.66
N THR A 141 4.84 4.47 9.78
CA THR A 141 4.54 5.33 8.63
C THR A 141 3.48 4.73 7.70
N LEU A 142 3.55 3.43 7.46
CA LEU A 142 2.70 2.72 6.51
C LEU A 142 1.21 2.78 6.91
N ASP A 143 0.34 3.39 6.11
CA ASP A 143 -1.10 3.42 6.40
C ASP A 143 -1.80 2.12 5.97
N TYR A 144 -1.35 1.53 4.87
CA TYR A 144 -2.01 0.36 4.28
C TYR A 144 -1.01 -0.72 3.90
N PHE A 145 -1.31 -1.96 4.25
CA PHE A 145 -0.60 -3.13 3.71
C PHE A 145 -1.58 -4.10 3.09
N VAL A 146 -1.39 -4.39 1.81
CA VAL A 146 -2.23 -5.33 1.06
C VAL A 146 -1.35 -6.48 0.60
N CYS A 147 -1.75 -7.71 0.93
CA CYS A 147 -1.12 -8.89 0.36
C CYS A 147 -2.15 -9.81 -0.27
N LEU A 148 -1.94 -10.14 -1.54
CA LEU A 148 -2.78 -11.10 -2.27
C LEU A 148 -2.34 -12.54 -2.08
N HIS A 149 -1.17 -12.76 -1.48
CA HIS A 149 -0.52 -14.04 -1.24
C HIS A 149 -1.02 -15.20 -2.12
N ARG A 150 -0.82 -15.07 -3.43
CA ARG A 150 -1.28 -16.10 -4.36
C ARG A 150 -0.08 -16.94 -4.76
N GLU A 151 0.01 -18.21 -4.36
CA GLU A 151 1.21 -19.00 -4.68
C GLU A 151 1.24 -19.48 -6.14
N SER A 152 0.07 -19.78 -6.72
CA SER A 152 -0.11 -20.18 -8.12
C SER A 152 -1.52 -19.80 -8.62
N LEU A 153 -1.80 -19.95 -9.92
CA LEU A 153 -3.12 -19.60 -10.48
C LEU A 153 -4.27 -20.35 -9.83
N ASN A 154 -4.00 -21.59 -9.44
CA ASN A 154 -4.96 -22.53 -8.87
C ASN A 154 -4.80 -22.67 -7.35
N SER A 155 -3.90 -21.92 -6.73
CA SER A 155 -3.70 -21.98 -5.29
C SER A 155 -4.92 -21.42 -4.57
N SER A 156 -5.49 -22.24 -3.68
CA SER A 156 -6.50 -21.85 -2.71
C SER A 156 -5.88 -21.30 -1.42
N ALA A 157 -4.55 -21.15 -1.34
CA ALA A 157 -3.87 -20.60 -0.18
C ALA A 157 -4.31 -19.14 0.03
N ARG A 158 -4.99 -18.92 1.16
CA ARG A 158 -5.56 -17.64 1.59
C ARG A 158 -5.02 -17.20 2.95
N ASP A 159 -4.15 -17.99 3.55
CA ASP A 159 -3.68 -17.84 4.92
C ASP A 159 -2.96 -16.50 5.17
N LYS A 160 -2.35 -15.94 4.13
CA LYS A 160 -1.66 -14.63 4.11
C LYS A 160 -2.31 -13.62 3.15
N GLN A 161 -3.55 -13.88 2.71
CA GLN A 161 -4.36 -12.89 2.01
C GLN A 161 -4.94 -11.92 3.04
N VAL A 162 -4.40 -10.71 3.09
CA VAL A 162 -4.71 -9.75 4.14
C VAL A 162 -4.70 -8.33 3.62
N PHE A 163 -5.51 -7.50 4.26
CA PHE A 163 -5.46 -6.06 4.15
C PHE A 163 -5.41 -5.48 5.57
N PHE A 164 -4.29 -4.87 5.93
CA PHE A 164 -4.17 -4.11 7.17
C PHE A 164 -4.40 -2.62 6.86
N LEU A 165 -5.33 -2.02 7.58
CA LEU A 165 -5.68 -0.60 7.49
C LEU A 165 -5.34 0.07 8.80
N LYS A 166 -4.50 1.10 8.78
CA LYS A 166 -4.22 1.90 9.96
C LYS A 166 -5.52 2.55 10.45
N ASP A 167 -5.77 2.46 11.75
CA ASP A 167 -6.94 3.05 12.37
C ASP A 167 -6.81 4.59 12.36
N GLY A 168 -7.91 5.26 11.98
CA GLY A 168 -7.95 6.73 11.87
C GLY A 168 -8.08 7.45 13.21
N GLN A 169 -8.53 6.77 14.27
CA GLN A 169 -8.67 7.30 15.62
C GLN A 169 -7.42 7.04 16.46
N ASP A 170 -6.85 5.84 16.39
CA ASP A 170 -5.59 5.50 17.06
C ASP A 170 -4.60 4.85 16.09
N ARG A 171 -3.65 5.67 15.64
CA ARG A 171 -2.69 5.32 14.58
C ARG A 171 -1.67 4.24 14.97
N GLN A 172 -1.70 3.74 16.21
CA GLN A 172 -0.93 2.58 16.65
C GLN A 172 -1.70 1.26 16.53
N PHE A 173 -2.93 1.29 16.02
CA PHE A 173 -3.71 0.11 15.69
C PHE A 173 -3.90 -0.04 14.18
N TYR A 174 -4.01 -1.30 13.76
CA TYR A 174 -4.43 -1.66 12.41
C TYR A 174 -5.64 -2.56 12.46
N VAL A 175 -6.66 -2.24 11.67
CA VAL A 175 -7.78 -3.13 11.38
C VAL A 175 -7.32 -4.16 10.36
N LEU A 176 -7.49 -5.45 10.68
CA LEU A 176 -7.29 -6.55 9.76
C LEU A 176 -8.60 -6.84 9.03
N ASP A 177 -8.58 -6.64 7.72
CA ASP A 177 -9.61 -7.12 6.82
C ASP A 177 -9.06 -8.28 5.98
N ASN A 178 -9.65 -9.47 6.15
CA ASN A 178 -9.32 -10.67 5.39
C ASN A 178 -10.50 -11.19 4.56
N HIS A 179 -11.55 -10.37 4.36
CA HIS A 179 -12.71 -10.76 3.56
C HIS A 179 -12.30 -10.92 2.10
N PHE A 180 -12.47 -12.14 1.59
CA PHE A 180 -12.14 -12.45 0.23
C PHE A 180 -13.22 -11.93 -0.75
N PRO A 181 -12.83 -11.38 -1.92
CA PRO A 181 -11.46 -11.16 -2.40
C PRO A 181 -10.87 -9.83 -1.92
N ILE A 182 -9.65 -9.87 -1.36
CA ILE A 182 -8.91 -8.69 -0.84
C ILE A 182 -8.83 -7.55 -1.85
N MET A 183 -8.70 -7.87 -3.15
CA MET A 183 -8.68 -6.87 -4.22
C MET A 183 -9.93 -5.99 -4.27
N GLN A 184 -11.10 -6.50 -3.87
CA GLN A 184 -12.31 -5.67 -3.78
C GLN A 184 -12.18 -4.63 -2.67
N ASN A 185 -11.61 -5.00 -1.52
CA ASN A 185 -11.46 -4.09 -0.39
C ASN A 185 -10.44 -3.00 -0.73
N PHE A 186 -9.31 -3.37 -1.35
CA PHE A 186 -8.39 -2.38 -1.90
C PHE A 186 -9.04 -1.48 -2.96
N SER A 187 -9.88 -2.04 -3.83
CA SER A 187 -10.60 -1.23 -4.83
C SER A 187 -11.57 -0.24 -4.19
N ARG A 188 -12.23 -0.61 -3.08
CA ARG A 188 -13.10 0.28 -2.33
C ARG A 188 -12.29 1.40 -1.67
N LEU A 189 -11.09 1.12 -1.15
CA LEU A 189 -10.17 2.15 -0.66
C LEU A 189 -9.84 3.15 -1.78
N ILE A 190 -9.39 2.69 -2.95
CA ILE A 190 -9.06 3.63 -4.04
C ILE A 190 -10.30 4.41 -4.50
N GLN A 191 -11.47 3.77 -4.54
CA GLN A 191 -12.72 4.44 -4.86
C GLN A 191 -13.06 5.56 -3.85
N SER A 192 -12.81 5.35 -2.56
CA SER A 192 -13.08 6.37 -1.55
C SER A 192 -12.16 7.59 -1.66
N LEU A 193 -11.00 7.46 -2.31
CA LEU A 193 -10.08 8.58 -2.56
C LEU A 193 -10.56 9.53 -3.69
N GLN A 194 -11.63 9.17 -4.41
CA GLN A 194 -12.19 10.01 -5.46
C GLN A 194 -13.16 11.08 -4.94
N ASN A 195 -13.55 10.99 -3.67
CA ASN A 195 -14.58 11.83 -3.06
C ASN A 195 -13.96 12.95 -2.23
#